data_AF-A0A849FN13-F1
#
_entry.id   AF-A0A849FN13-F1
#
_cell.length_a   1.000
_cell.length_b   1.000
_cell.length_c   1.000
_cell.angle_alpha   90.00
_cell.angle_beta   90.00
_cell.angle_gamma   90.00
#
_symmetry.space_group_name_H-M   'P 1'
#
loop_
_entity.id
_entity.type
_entity.pdbx_description
1 polymer ?
#
loop_
_entity_poly.entity_id
_entity_poly.type
_entity_poly.pdbx_seq_one_letter_code
_entity_poly.pdbx_strand_id
1 'polypeptide(L)'
;MTFKDLRIIEPILRALEQEGYTGPTPIQEQAVPILLGGKDLLGVAQTGTGKTAAFAVPILQHIYKSQNAQGNSRKIKALVVTPTRELAIQIGESFTAYGKYTGIRNTVIFGGVKQGKQTQALRNGVDVLIATPGRLLDLMNQGYISLKDIEFAVLDEADHMLDMGF
;
A
#
# COMPACT_ATOMS: atom_id res chain seq x y z
N MET A 1 7.10 -19.16 13.66
CA MET A 1 7.80 -18.59 12.49
C MET A 1 8.14 -17.14 12.81
N THR A 2 9.22 -16.58 12.28
CA THR A 2 9.62 -15.18 12.48
C THR A 2 9.51 -14.41 11.16
N PHE A 3 9.50 -13.07 11.22
CA PHE A 3 9.55 -12.25 9.99
C PHE A 3 10.83 -12.48 9.16
N LYS A 4 11.94 -12.86 9.80
CA LYS A 4 13.19 -13.19 9.11
C LYS A 4 13.04 -14.44 8.24
N ASP A 5 12.19 -15.39 8.65
CA ASP A 5 11.92 -16.61 7.89
C ASP A 5 11.09 -16.33 6.61
N LEU A 6 10.44 -15.16 6.53
CA LEU A 6 9.61 -14.75 5.38
C LEU A 6 10.40 -14.09 4.25
N ARG A 7 11.75 -14.09 4.31
CA ARG A 7 12.63 -13.47 3.28
C ARG A 7 12.35 -11.97 3.06
N ILE A 8 12.01 -11.27 4.13
CA ILE A 8 11.83 -9.82 4.14
C ILE A 8 13.21 -9.14 4.21
N ILE A 9 13.40 -8.05 3.47
CA ILE A 9 14.65 -7.29 3.42
C ILE A 9 14.90 -6.50 4.71
N GLU A 10 16.17 -6.27 5.02
CA GLU A 10 16.62 -5.61 6.25
C GLU A 10 15.97 -4.24 6.53
N PRO A 11 15.80 -3.33 5.54
CA PRO A 11 15.15 -2.05 5.81
C PRO A 11 13.72 -2.17 6.36
N ILE A 12 12.97 -3.18 5.89
CA ILE A 12 11.58 -3.41 6.32
C ILE A 12 11.57 -4.20 7.64
N LEU A 13 12.45 -5.18 7.82
CA LEU A 13 12.60 -5.88 9.10
C LEU A 13 12.88 -4.92 10.25
N ARG A 14 13.80 -3.98 10.03
CA ARG A 14 14.13 -2.92 10.99
C ARG A 14 12.92 -2.05 11.33
N ALA A 15 12.10 -1.71 10.33
CA ALA A 15 10.89 -0.93 10.56
C ALA A 15 9.86 -1.72 11.37
N LEU A 16 9.63 -2.99 11.04
CA LEU A 16 8.71 -3.87 11.76
C LEU A 16 9.12 -4.04 13.23
N GLU A 17 10.41 -4.24 13.51
CA GLU A 17 10.93 -4.32 14.88
C GLU A 17 10.69 -3.02 15.66
N GLN A 18 10.89 -1.86 15.03
CA GLN A 18 10.61 -0.57 15.65
C GLN A 18 9.11 -0.36 15.95
N GLU A 19 8.23 -0.86 15.09
CA GLU A 19 6.77 -0.85 15.31
C GLU A 19 6.31 -1.89 16.35
N GLY A 20 7.23 -2.65 16.95
CA GLY A 20 6.95 -3.61 18.02
C GLY A 20 6.43 -4.96 17.54
N TYR A 21 6.62 -5.30 16.26
CA TYR A 21 6.21 -6.59 15.72
C TYR A 21 7.14 -7.71 16.23
N THR A 22 6.58 -8.63 17.01
CA THR A 22 7.33 -9.77 17.59
C THR A 22 7.34 -11.00 16.69
N GLY A 23 6.28 -11.20 15.90
CA GLY A 23 6.14 -12.30 14.96
C GLY A 23 4.97 -12.07 14.00
N PRO A 24 4.97 -12.75 12.84
CA PRO A 24 3.90 -12.61 11.86
C PRO A 24 2.57 -13.20 12.38
N THR A 25 1.46 -12.55 12.06
CA THR A 25 0.12 -13.09 12.29
C THR A 25 -0.19 -14.22 11.29
N PRO A 26 -1.19 -15.08 11.52
CA PRO A 26 -1.49 -16.19 10.61
C PRO A 26 -1.76 -15.77 9.16
N ILE A 27 -2.40 -14.61 8.94
CA ILE A 27 -2.62 -14.08 7.58
C ILE A 27 -1.31 -13.61 6.95
N GLN A 28 -0.37 -13.05 7.73
CA GLN A 28 0.94 -12.61 7.24
C GLN A 28 1.84 -13.80 6.91
N GLU A 29 1.87 -14.83 7.76
CA GLU A 29 2.64 -16.06 7.52
C GLU A 29 2.26 -16.72 6.19
N GLN A 30 0.97 -16.71 5.85
CA GLN A 30 0.45 -17.32 4.62
C GLN A 30 0.59 -16.39 3.41
N ALA A 31 0.22 -15.11 3.56
CA ALA A 31 0.14 -14.18 2.43
C ALA A 31 1.50 -13.67 1.97
N VAL A 32 2.41 -13.34 2.90
CA VAL A 32 3.67 -12.67 2.56
C VAL A 32 4.52 -13.52 1.60
N PRO A 33 4.73 -14.84 1.82
CA PRO A 33 5.49 -15.66 0.87
C PRO A 33 4.85 -15.76 -0.51
N ILE A 34 3.51 -15.82 -0.58
CA ILE A 34 2.75 -15.90 -1.85
C ILE A 34 2.94 -14.61 -2.66
N LEU A 35 2.74 -13.46 -2.01
CA LEU A 35 2.85 -12.14 -2.64
C LEU A 35 4.30 -11.79 -2.99
N LEU A 36 5.28 -12.18 -2.18
CA LEU A 36 6.70 -12.09 -2.55
C LEU A 36 7.05 -12.96 -3.76
N GLY A 37 6.32 -14.06 -3.96
CA GLY A 37 6.41 -14.90 -5.16
C GLY A 37 5.74 -14.31 -6.39
N GLY A 38 5.11 -13.12 -6.31
CA GLY A 38 4.45 -12.45 -7.43
C GLY A 38 3.14 -13.09 -7.86
N LYS A 39 2.45 -13.80 -6.94
CA LYS A 39 1.15 -14.42 -7.20
C LYS A 39 0.01 -13.57 -6.65
N ASP A 40 -1.13 -13.62 -7.32
CA ASP A 40 -2.38 -13.03 -6.83
C ASP A 40 -2.91 -13.78 -5.61
N LEU A 41 -3.64 -13.05 -4.75
CA LEU A 41 -4.18 -13.58 -3.51
C LEU A 41 -5.55 -12.98 -3.21
N LEU A 42 -6.52 -13.84 -2.90
CA LEU A 42 -7.76 -13.45 -2.23
C LEU A 42 -7.63 -13.83 -0.74
N GLY A 43 -7.52 -12.82 0.12
CA GLY A 43 -7.40 -13.01 1.56
C GLY A 43 -8.72 -12.74 2.27
N VAL A 44 -9.29 -13.75 2.95
CA VAL A 44 -10.46 -13.59 3.81
C VAL A 44 -9.99 -13.57 5.26
N ALA A 45 -10.01 -12.40 5.88
CA ALA A 45 -9.60 -12.20 7.27
C ALA A 45 -10.35 -11.04 7.90
N GLN A 46 -10.66 -11.17 9.20
CA GLN A 46 -11.31 -10.13 9.97
C GLN A 46 -10.40 -8.89 10.11
N THR A 47 -10.99 -7.70 10.25
CA THR A 47 -10.26 -6.46 10.54
C THR A 47 -9.49 -6.60 11.86
N GLY A 48 -8.31 -5.96 11.95
CA GLY A 48 -7.42 -6.06 13.11
C GLY A 48 -6.51 -7.31 13.14
N THR A 49 -6.56 -8.18 12.14
CA THR A 49 -5.72 -9.41 12.07
C THR A 49 -4.33 -9.20 11.44
N GLY A 50 -3.98 -7.95 11.09
CA GLY A 50 -2.70 -7.62 10.48
C GLY A 50 -2.67 -7.72 8.94
N LYS A 51 -3.83 -7.68 8.28
CA LYS A 51 -3.96 -7.66 6.80
C LYS A 51 -3.08 -6.61 6.13
N THR A 52 -3.00 -5.41 6.70
CA THR A 52 -2.23 -4.30 6.12
C THR A 52 -0.75 -4.64 5.95
N ALA A 53 -0.09 -5.14 6.99
CA ALA A 53 1.29 -5.61 6.86
C ALA A 53 1.44 -6.79 5.89
N ALA A 54 0.42 -7.65 5.79
CA ALA A 54 0.44 -8.81 4.90
C ALA A 54 0.60 -8.44 3.42
N PHE A 55 0.00 -7.33 2.96
CA PHE A 55 0.19 -6.83 1.60
C PHE A 55 1.21 -5.68 1.49
N ALA A 56 1.34 -4.80 2.49
CA ALA A 56 2.23 -3.64 2.42
C ALA A 56 3.70 -4.05 2.39
N VAL A 57 4.10 -5.04 3.21
CA VAL A 57 5.48 -5.55 3.27
C VAL A 57 5.97 -6.08 1.91
N PRO A 58 5.26 -7.01 1.24
CA PRO A 58 5.71 -7.51 -0.06
C PRO A 58 5.73 -6.42 -1.14
N ILE A 59 4.74 -5.50 -1.15
CA ILE A 59 4.71 -4.38 -2.10
C ILE A 59 5.92 -3.46 -1.91
N LEU A 60 6.20 -3.04 -0.68
CA LEU A 60 7.36 -2.20 -0.36
C LEU A 60 8.67 -2.88 -0.77
N GLN A 61 8.79 -4.19 -0.51
CA GLN A 61 9.97 -4.95 -0.88
C GLN A 61 10.19 -5.01 -2.39
N HIS A 62 9.14 -5.26 -3.18
CA HIS A 62 9.25 -5.29 -4.63
C HIS A 62 9.61 -3.93 -5.22
N ILE A 63 8.96 -2.85 -4.74
CA ILE A 63 9.29 -1.48 -5.15
C ILE A 63 10.73 -1.14 -4.79
N TYR A 64 11.18 -1.47 -3.57
CA TYR A 64 12.56 -1.21 -3.14
C TYR A 64 13.58 -1.91 -4.04
N LYS A 65 13.33 -3.18 -4.41
CA LYS A 65 14.20 -3.95 -5.30
C LYS A 65 14.21 -3.42 -6.74
N SER A 66 13.11 -2.81 -7.21
CA SER A 66 13.01 -2.24 -8.56
C SER A 66 13.53 -0.80 -8.68
N GLN A 67 13.67 -0.06 -7.57
CA GLN A 67 14.18 1.32 -7.57
C GLN A 67 15.58 1.49 -8.16
N ASN A 68 16.42 0.46 -8.10
CA ASN A 68 17.79 0.50 -8.64
C ASN A 68 17.85 0.58 -10.18
N ALA A 69 16.71 0.49 -10.88
CA ALA A 69 16.66 0.36 -12.34
C ALA A 69 16.10 1.58 -13.09
N GLN A 70 15.52 2.59 -12.44
CA GLN A 70 14.76 3.64 -13.13
C GLN A 70 15.20 5.06 -12.75
N GLY A 71 15.32 5.92 -13.77
CA GLY A 71 15.75 7.32 -13.66
C GLY A 71 14.75 8.26 -12.96
N ASN A 72 15.05 9.57 -13.02
CA ASN A 72 14.57 10.65 -12.14
C ASN A 72 13.05 10.87 -11.93
N SER A 73 12.13 10.15 -12.58
CA SER A 73 10.68 10.38 -12.38
C SER A 73 10.03 9.23 -11.60
N ARG A 74 9.60 9.51 -10.36
CA ARG A 74 8.79 8.57 -9.58
C ARG A 74 7.42 8.36 -10.21
N LYS A 75 6.94 7.12 -10.21
CA LYS A 75 5.65 6.70 -10.76
C LYS A 75 4.85 5.94 -9.71
N ILE A 76 3.53 6.01 -9.80
CA ILE A 76 2.64 5.25 -8.92
C ILE A 76 2.75 3.78 -9.35
N LYS A 77 3.44 2.96 -8.57
CA LYS A 77 3.63 1.53 -8.80
C LYS A 77 2.64 0.67 -8.05
N ALA A 78 2.11 1.16 -6.93
CA ALA A 78 1.12 0.44 -6.14
C ALA A 78 -0.11 1.31 -5.89
N LEU A 79 -1.29 0.72 -6.05
CA LEU A 79 -2.58 1.29 -5.72
C LEU A 79 -3.28 0.45 -4.66
N VAL A 80 -3.71 1.07 -3.57
CA VAL A 80 -4.58 0.46 -2.56
C VAL A 80 -5.89 1.23 -2.54
N VAL A 81 -7.01 0.52 -2.72
CA VAL A 81 -8.36 1.08 -2.65
C VAL A 81 -9.07 0.50 -1.44
N THR A 82 -9.69 1.38 -0.65
CA THR A 82 -10.36 1.04 0.62
C THR A 82 -11.60 1.92 0.79
N PRO A 83 -12.67 1.45 1.48
CA PRO A 83 -13.99 2.11 1.44
C PRO A 83 -14.01 3.46 2.15
N THR A 84 -13.24 3.64 3.23
CA THR A 84 -13.36 4.81 4.11
C THR A 84 -12.08 5.63 4.20
N ARG A 85 -12.25 6.90 4.59
CA ARG A 85 -11.13 7.82 4.82
C ARG A 85 -10.24 7.31 5.94
N GLU A 86 -10.85 6.82 7.01
CA GLU A 86 -10.19 6.38 8.23
C GLU A 86 -9.28 5.18 7.93
N LEU A 87 -9.79 4.19 7.19
CA LEU A 87 -8.99 3.05 6.74
C LEU A 87 -7.87 3.49 5.79
N ALA A 88 -8.15 4.40 4.85
CA ALA A 88 -7.13 4.93 3.94
C ALA A 88 -5.97 5.60 4.68
N ILE A 89 -6.27 6.37 5.74
CA ILE A 89 -5.26 7.00 6.59
C ILE A 89 -4.45 5.93 7.34
N GLN A 90 -5.11 4.96 7.99
CA GLN A 90 -4.43 3.89 8.73
C GLN A 90 -3.51 3.05 7.83
N ILE A 91 -3.96 2.74 6.61
CA ILE A 91 -3.13 2.03 5.63
C ILE A 91 -1.93 2.91 5.22
N GLY A 92 -2.13 4.20 4.96
CA GLY A 92 -1.05 5.12 4.63
C GLY A 92 0.00 5.28 5.74
N GLU A 93 -0.45 5.33 7.00
CA GLU A 93 0.42 5.32 8.18
C GLU A 93 1.24 4.04 8.24
N SER A 94 0.62 2.89 7.98
CA SER A 94 1.31 1.60 7.92
C SER A 94 2.38 1.55 6.82
N PHE A 95 2.08 2.01 5.60
CA PHE A 95 3.08 2.11 4.52
C PHE A 95 4.24 3.04 4.89
N THR A 96 3.94 4.14 5.59
CA THR A 96 4.96 5.09 6.05
C THR A 96 5.86 4.46 7.11
N ALA A 97 5.27 3.75 8.08
CA ALA A 97 5.98 3.06 9.14
C ALA A 97 6.90 1.97 8.57
N TYR A 98 6.35 1.01 7.82
CA TYR A 98 7.11 -0.11 7.26
C TYR A 98 8.11 0.33 6.19
N GLY A 99 7.81 1.41 5.46
CA GLY A 99 8.65 1.98 4.40
C GLY A 99 9.75 2.92 4.89
N LYS A 100 9.83 3.20 6.21
CA LYS A 100 10.69 4.24 6.81
C LYS A 100 12.15 4.24 6.32
N TYR A 101 12.73 3.06 6.09
CA TYR A 101 14.13 2.90 5.69
C TYR A 101 14.33 2.60 4.20
N THR A 102 13.30 2.79 3.37
CA THR A 102 13.30 2.38 1.94
C THR A 102 13.36 3.54 0.94
N GLY A 103 13.08 4.79 1.38
CA GLY A 103 12.97 5.94 0.49
C GLY A 103 11.69 5.99 -0.37
N ILE A 104 10.82 4.97 -0.25
CA ILE A 104 9.51 4.89 -0.91
C ILE A 104 8.60 5.99 -0.37
N ARG A 105 7.94 6.72 -1.26
CA ARG A 105 6.93 7.73 -0.92
C ARG A 105 5.54 7.18 -1.15
N ASN A 106 4.66 7.43 -0.20
CA ASN A 106 3.24 7.15 -0.36
C ASN A 106 2.41 8.44 -0.20
N THR A 107 1.18 8.43 -0.68
CA THR A 107 0.18 9.44 -0.34
C THR A 107 -1.20 8.82 -0.22
N VAL A 108 -2.07 9.51 0.52
CA VAL A 108 -3.45 9.10 0.76
C VAL A 108 -4.40 10.14 0.15
N ILE A 109 -5.36 9.68 -0.64
CA ILE A 109 -6.39 10.52 -1.26
C ILE A 109 -7.79 10.06 -0.87
N PHE A 110 -8.64 11.00 -0.49
CA PHE A 110 -10.04 10.73 -0.13
C PHE A 110 -10.93 11.97 -0.30
N GLY A 111 -12.23 11.73 -0.44
CA GLY A 111 -13.27 12.75 -0.61
C GLY A 111 -13.53 13.62 0.62
N GLY A 112 -14.47 14.58 0.53
CA GLY A 112 -14.89 15.41 1.66
C GLY A 112 -13.89 16.49 2.10
N VAL A 113 -12.75 16.63 1.41
CA VAL A 113 -11.74 17.68 1.66
C VAL A 113 -11.25 18.31 0.36
N LYS A 114 -10.72 19.53 0.43
CA LYS A 114 -10.10 20.21 -0.73
C LYS A 114 -8.97 19.38 -1.34
N GLN A 115 -8.95 19.25 -2.66
CA GLN A 115 -7.99 18.39 -3.37
C GLN A 115 -6.55 18.92 -3.42
N GLY A 116 -6.32 20.22 -3.18
CA GLY A 116 -5.03 20.88 -3.46
C GLY A 116 -3.80 20.23 -2.80
N LYS A 117 -3.90 19.75 -1.55
CA LYS A 117 -2.79 19.03 -0.90
C LYS A 117 -2.53 17.66 -1.54
N GLN A 118 -3.60 16.98 -1.97
CA GLN A 118 -3.52 15.67 -2.59
C GLN A 118 -2.92 15.77 -4.01
N THR A 119 -3.36 16.74 -4.82
CA THR A 119 -2.81 16.96 -6.16
C THR A 119 -1.37 17.45 -6.13
N GLN A 120 -0.99 18.25 -5.13
CA GLN A 120 0.41 18.65 -4.94
C GLN A 120 1.30 17.45 -4.56
N ALA A 121 0.82 16.55 -3.69
CA ALA A 121 1.57 15.34 -3.35
C ALA A 121 1.78 14.45 -4.57
N LEU A 122 0.74 14.23 -5.39
CA LEU A 122 0.84 13.48 -6.65
C LEU A 122 1.86 14.12 -7.62
N ARG A 123 1.85 15.45 -7.77
CA ARG A 123 2.80 16.19 -8.61
C ARG A 123 4.25 16.05 -8.12
N ASN A 124 4.47 15.95 -6.81
CA ASN A 124 5.80 15.78 -6.23
C ASN A 124 6.38 14.36 -6.44
N GLY A 125 5.58 13.44 -6.99
CA GLY A 125 5.94 12.06 -7.26
C GLY A 125 5.77 11.15 -6.04
N VAL A 126 4.97 10.11 -6.21
CA VAL A 126 4.69 9.07 -5.20
C VAL A 126 4.84 7.70 -5.82
N ASP A 127 5.23 6.72 -5.02
CA ASP A 127 5.46 5.34 -5.41
C ASP A 127 4.25 4.46 -5.08
N VAL A 128 3.55 4.78 -3.97
CA VAL A 128 2.33 4.10 -3.50
C VAL A 128 1.20 5.10 -3.35
N LEU A 129 0.02 4.79 -3.90
CA LEU A 129 -1.19 5.57 -3.73
C LEU A 129 -2.22 4.76 -2.93
N ILE A 130 -2.69 5.33 -1.83
CA ILE A 130 -3.83 4.80 -1.07
C ILE A 130 -5.02 5.73 -1.34
N ALA A 131 -6.18 5.18 -1.70
CA ALA A 131 -7.30 5.97 -2.15
C ALA A 131 -8.66 5.42 -1.70
N THR A 132 -9.63 6.33 -1.51
CA THR A 132 -11.04 5.95 -1.56
C THR A 132 -11.57 6.03 -2.99
N PRO A 133 -12.51 5.16 -3.41
CA PRO A 133 -12.93 5.02 -4.81
C PRO A 133 -13.36 6.34 -5.46
N GLY A 134 -14.25 7.11 -4.80
CA GLY A 134 -14.76 8.35 -5.36
C GLY A 134 -13.68 9.40 -5.66
N ARG A 135 -12.69 9.57 -4.77
CA ARG A 135 -11.59 10.54 -5.00
C ARG A 135 -10.59 10.02 -6.03
N LEU A 136 -10.35 8.71 -6.09
CA LEU A 136 -9.53 8.11 -7.13
C LEU A 136 -10.08 8.41 -8.52
N LEU A 137 -11.37 8.09 -8.74
CA LEU A 137 -12.04 8.32 -10.02
C LEU A 137 -12.09 9.80 -10.42
N ASP A 138 -12.38 10.69 -9.47
CA ASP A 138 -12.38 12.14 -9.69
C ASP A 138 -11.02 12.65 -10.19
N LEU A 139 -9.93 12.31 -9.50
CA LEU A 139 -8.58 12.74 -9.89
C LEU A 139 -8.06 12.05 -11.16
N MET A 140 -8.53 10.84 -11.48
CA MET A 140 -8.29 10.20 -12.77
C MET A 140 -8.98 10.94 -13.91
N ASN A 141 -10.26 11.29 -13.75
CA ASN A 141 -11.04 12.03 -14.75
C ASN A 141 -10.46 13.43 -15.03
N GLN A 142 -9.89 14.06 -14.00
CA GLN A 142 -9.19 15.34 -14.11
C GLN A 142 -7.76 15.21 -14.68
N GLY A 143 -7.24 13.99 -14.89
CA GLY A 143 -5.91 13.75 -15.43
C GLY A 143 -4.74 13.91 -14.44
N TYR A 144 -5.00 13.95 -13.13
CA TYR A 144 -3.96 14.00 -12.09
C TYR A 144 -3.31 12.63 -11.82
N ILE A 145 -4.01 11.55 -12.16
CA ILE A 145 -3.58 10.18 -11.88
C ILE A 145 -3.56 9.38 -13.18
N SER A 146 -2.48 8.63 -13.40
CA SER A 146 -2.39 7.62 -14.45
C SER A 146 -2.11 6.27 -13.81
N LEU A 147 -2.80 5.22 -14.27
CA LEU A 147 -2.60 3.85 -13.80
C LEU A 147 -1.63 3.05 -14.67
N LYS A 148 -0.98 3.69 -15.65
CA LYS A 148 -0.13 3.02 -16.67
C LYS A 148 1.04 2.24 -16.06
N ASP A 149 1.59 2.74 -14.95
CA ASP A 149 2.79 2.20 -14.33
C ASP A 149 2.49 1.36 -13.07
N ILE A 150 1.21 1.02 -12.84
CA ILE A 150 0.80 0.19 -11.70
C ILE A 150 1.28 -1.25 -11.90
N GLU A 151 2.06 -1.73 -10.94
CA GLU A 151 2.56 -3.10 -10.83
C GLU A 151 1.77 -3.89 -9.76
N PHE A 152 1.21 -3.20 -8.74
CA PHE A 152 0.50 -3.80 -7.62
C PHE A 152 -0.85 -3.12 -7.37
N ALA A 153 -1.91 -3.90 -7.23
CA ALA A 153 -3.24 -3.40 -6.88
C ALA A 153 -3.80 -4.17 -5.69
N VAL A 154 -4.42 -3.46 -4.74
CA VAL A 154 -5.08 -4.03 -3.55
C VAL A 154 -6.47 -3.42 -3.43
N LEU A 155 -7.47 -4.26 -3.21
CA LEU A 155 -8.81 -3.89 -2.77
C LEU A 155 -8.98 -4.40 -1.34
N ASP A 156 -8.98 -3.50 -0.35
CA ASP A 156 -9.22 -3.85 1.05
C ASP A 156 -10.66 -3.53 1.45
N GLU A 157 -11.30 -4.46 2.16
CA GLU A 157 -12.75 -4.43 2.47
C GLU A 157 -13.62 -4.26 1.21
N ALA A 158 -13.35 -5.09 0.20
CA ALA A 158 -14.02 -5.05 -1.10
C ALA A 158 -15.54 -5.32 -1.01
N ASP A 159 -15.95 -6.20 -0.10
CA ASP A 159 -17.35 -6.43 0.25
C ASP A 159 -18.04 -5.14 0.74
N HIS A 160 -17.40 -4.40 1.64
CA HIS A 160 -17.92 -3.13 2.12
C HIS A 160 -17.95 -2.05 1.02
N MET A 161 -16.97 -2.03 0.11
CA MET A 161 -17.02 -1.14 -1.06
C MET A 161 -18.24 -1.43 -1.95
N LEU A 162 -18.56 -2.71 -2.18
CA LEU A 162 -19.73 -3.12 -2.95
C LEU A 162 -21.04 -2.72 -2.26
N ASP A 163 -21.13 -2.88 -0.94
CA ASP A 163 -22.30 -2.45 -0.15
C ASP A 163 -22.53 -0.93 -0.22
N MET A 164 -21.44 -0.15 -0.39
CA MET A 164 -21.49 1.30 -0.59
C MET A 164 -21.79 1.72 -2.05
N GLY A 165 -21.88 0.75 -2.97
CA GLY A 165 -22.16 0.99 -4.38
C GLY A 165 -20.96 1.43 -5.23
N PHE A 166 -19.74 1.06 -4.82
CA PHE A 166 -18.52 1.27 -5.60
C PHE A 166 -18.10 0.04 -6.41
#